data_AF-K9TBK9-F1
#
_entry.id   AF-K9TBK9-F1
#
_cell.length_a   1.000
_cell.length_b   1.000
_cell.length_c   1.000
_cell.angle_alpha   90.00
_cell.angle_beta   90.00
_cell.angle_gamma   90.00
#
_symmetry.space_group_name_H-M   'P 1'
#
loop_
_entity.id
_entity.type
_entity.pdbx_description
1 polymer ?
#
loop_
_entity_poly.entity_id
_entity_poly.type
_entity_poly.pdbx_seq_one_letter_code
_entity_poly.pdbx_strand_id
1 'polypeptide(L)'
;MQITIEIPDEYIQQLQPNLDNFSERILETLVIEAYQSQHITAAEVGQILNLDRFAVDDFLKQKGAYYHYTIADFDQDLQTINTLHNQSNIR
;
A
#
# COMPACT_ATOMS: atom_id res chain seq x y z
N MET A 1 -16.42 8.64 9.79
CA MET A 1 -15.69 9.62 10.63
C MET A 1 -15.39 10.84 9.77
N GLN A 2 -15.47 12.05 10.31
CA GLN A 2 -15.13 13.29 9.59
C GLN A 2 -13.97 13.98 10.32
N ILE A 3 -12.90 14.28 9.59
CA ILE A 3 -11.73 15.00 10.09
C ILE A 3 -11.63 16.30 9.29
N THR A 4 -11.50 17.43 9.98
CA THR A 4 -11.27 18.74 9.38
C THR A 4 -9.84 19.17 9.69
N ILE A 5 -9.09 19.59 8.68
CA ILE A 5 -7.71 20.07 8.82
C ILE A 5 -7.70 21.54 8.40
N GLU A 6 -7.23 22.41 9.29
CA GLU A 6 -7.02 23.82 8.98
C GLU A 6 -5.62 23.99 8.39
N ILE A 7 -5.56 24.57 7.18
CA ILE A 7 -4.31 24.88 6.49
C ILE A 7 -4.11 26.40 6.55
N PRO A 8 -2.94 26.90 7.00
CA PRO A 8 -2.70 28.33 7.01
C PRO A 8 -2.73 28.94 5.60
N ASP A 9 -3.35 30.12 5.46
CA ASP A 9 -3.60 30.76 4.17
C ASP A 9 -2.34 30.98 3.32
N GLU A 10 -1.20 31.19 3.97
CA GLU A 10 0.11 31.39 3.32
C GLU A 10 0.59 30.18 2.49
N TYR A 11 0.08 28.98 2.78
CA TYR A 11 0.41 27.76 2.04
C TYR A 11 -0.64 27.39 0.97
N ILE A 12 -1.81 28.03 0.96
CA ILE A 12 -2.91 27.73 0.02
C ILE A 12 -2.44 27.86 -1.43
N GLN A 13 -1.69 28.92 -1.76
CA GLN A 13 -1.19 29.16 -3.12
C GLN A 13 -0.19 28.09 -3.60
N GLN A 14 0.56 27.48 -2.67
CA GLN A 14 1.50 26.40 -3.00
C GLN A 14 0.79 25.06 -3.25
N LEU A 15 -0.43 24.91 -2.72
CA LEU A 15 -1.28 23.73 -2.89
C LEU A 15 -2.23 23.86 -4.10
N GLN A 16 -2.43 25.08 -4.64
CA GLN A 16 -3.32 25.38 -5.76
C GLN A 16 -2.69 25.08 -7.13
N PRO A 17 -3.01 23.90 -7.70
CA PRO A 17 -3.62 23.93 -9.03
C PRO A 17 -4.94 23.15 -9.15
N ASN A 18 -5.32 22.32 -8.18
CA ASN A 18 -6.58 21.55 -8.20
C ASN A 18 -7.05 21.24 -6.77
N LEU A 19 -7.85 22.12 -6.18
CA LEU A 19 -8.51 21.83 -4.91
C LEU A 19 -9.59 20.75 -5.06
N ASP A 20 -10.13 20.59 -6.27
CA ASP A 20 -11.21 19.64 -6.58
C ASP A 20 -10.84 18.18 -6.29
N ASN A 21 -9.55 17.81 -6.45
CA ASN A 21 -9.05 16.46 -6.15
C ASN A 21 -8.19 16.40 -4.87
N PHE A 22 -8.15 17.47 -4.09
CA PHE A 22 -7.25 17.54 -2.93
C PHE A 22 -7.60 16.50 -1.87
N SER A 23 -8.89 16.34 -1.56
CA SER A 23 -9.35 15.33 -0.59
C SER A 23 -8.98 13.90 -1.00
N GLU A 24 -9.12 13.57 -2.28
CA GLU A 24 -8.74 12.26 -2.83
C GLU A 24 -7.24 12.02 -2.71
N ARG A 25 -6.42 13.03 -3.07
CA ARG A 25 -4.95 12.93 -2.95
C ARG A 25 -4.48 12.80 -1.52
N ILE A 26 -5.13 13.47 -0.57
CA ILE A 26 -4.85 13.31 0.86
C ILE A 26 -5.21 11.89 1.30
N LEU A 27 -6.38 11.38 0.91
CA LEU A 27 -6.78 10.00 1.24
C LEU A 27 -5.79 8.98 0.66
N GLU A 28 -5.40 9.10 -0.61
CA GLU A 28 -4.39 8.26 -1.23
C GLU A 28 -3.08 8.28 -0.43
N THR A 29 -2.62 9.46 -0.02
CA THR A 29 -1.37 9.63 0.74
C THR A 29 -1.43 8.93 2.09
N LEU A 30 -2.56 9.04 2.80
CA LEU A 30 -2.78 8.35 4.08
C LEU A 30 -2.83 6.83 3.91
N VAL A 31 -3.49 6.35 2.86
CA VAL A 31 -3.58 4.91 2.57
C VAL A 31 -2.21 4.33 2.23
N ILE A 32 -1.39 5.06 1.47
CA ILE A 32 -0.01 4.65 1.15
C ILE A 32 0.84 4.56 2.41
N GLU A 33 0.78 5.56 3.28
CA GLU A 33 1.53 5.55 4.55
C GLU A 33 1.11 4.36 5.42
N ALA A 34 -0.19 4.15 5.60
CA ALA A 34 -0.70 3.05 6.40
C ALA A 34 -0.28 1.68 5.84
N TYR A 35 -0.25 1.53 4.51
CA TYR A 35 0.24 0.32 3.85
C TYR A 35 1.76 0.13 4.03
N GLN A 36 2.55 1.18 3.85
CA GLN A 36 4.01 1.14 4.04
C GLN A 36 4.38 0.81 5.49
N SER A 37 3.62 1.33 6.44
CA SER A 37 3.75 1.05 7.87
C SER A 37 3.13 -0.30 8.28
N GLN A 38 2.66 -1.11 7.32
CA GLN A 38 2.07 -2.44 7.54
C GLN A 38 0.83 -2.45 8.44
N HIS A 39 0.16 -1.31 8.62
CA HIS A 39 -1.08 -1.21 9.39
C HIS A 39 -2.29 -1.73 8.62
N ILE A 40 -2.23 -1.68 7.29
CA ILE A 40 -3.27 -2.21 6.39
C ILE A 40 -2.64 -3.08 5.29
N THR A 41 -3.44 -4.01 4.80
CA THR A 41 -3.11 -4.91 3.71
C THR A 41 -3.45 -4.32 2.34
N ALA A 42 -2.90 -4.89 1.26
CA ALA A 42 -3.27 -4.49 -0.10
C ALA A 42 -4.77 -4.71 -0.40
N ALA A 43 -5.41 -5.69 0.23
CA ALA A 43 -6.85 -5.90 0.08
C ALA A 43 -7.65 -4.73 0.69
N GLU A 44 -7.23 -4.25 1.86
CA GLU A 44 -7.84 -3.09 2.52
C GLU A 44 -7.60 -1.80 1.76
N VAL A 45 -6.43 -1.62 1.12
CA VAL A 45 -6.17 -0.52 0.17
C VAL A 45 -7.24 -0.50 -0.92
N GLY A 46 -7.53 -1.65 -1.53
CA GLY A 46 -8.56 -1.77 -2.57
C GLY A 46 -9.96 -1.45 -2.07
N GLN A 47 -10.29 -1.84 -0.84
CA GLN A 47 -11.58 -1.50 -0.23
C GLN A 47 -11.71 0.00 0.05
N ILE A 48 -10.65 0.65 0.57
CA ILE A 48 -10.67 2.06 0.93
C ILE A 48 -10.74 2.95 -0.32
N LEU A 49 -9.96 2.62 -1.35
CA LEU A 49 -9.87 3.39 -2.60
C LEU A 49 -10.87 2.93 -3.66
N ASN A 50 -11.69 1.91 -3.36
CA ASN A 50 -12.63 1.29 -4.29
C ASN A 50 -11.96 0.83 -5.60
N LEU A 51 -10.80 0.17 -5.47
CA LEU A 51 -9.99 -0.36 -6.57
C LEU A 51 -10.06 -1.88 -6.58
N ASP A 52 -9.98 -2.47 -7.78
CA ASP A 52 -9.77 -3.91 -7.91
C ASP A 52 -8.32 -4.30 -7.57
N ARG A 53 -8.09 -5.61 -7.44
CA ARG A 53 -6.78 -6.15 -7.04
C ARG A 53 -5.63 -5.72 -7.97
N PHE A 54 -5.87 -5.59 -9.27
CA PHE A 54 -4.84 -5.21 -10.23
C PHE A 54 -4.58 -3.71 -10.21
N ALA A 55 -5.64 -2.92 -10.10
CA ALA A 55 -5.56 -1.47 -9.93
C ALA A 55 -4.84 -1.09 -8.62
N VAL A 56 -5.00 -1.88 -7.56
CA VAL A 56 -4.22 -1.70 -6.32
C VAL A 56 -2.72 -1.92 -6.56
N ASP A 57 -2.34 -3.01 -7.24
CA ASP A 57 -0.94 -3.31 -7.52
C ASP A 57 -0.29 -2.19 -8.36
N ASP A 58 -0.98 -1.73 -9.41
CA ASP A 58 -0.52 -0.60 -10.22
C ASP A 58 -0.43 0.71 -9.41
N PHE A 59 -1.43 1.00 -8.59
CA PHE A 59 -1.45 2.17 -7.71
C PHE A 59 -0.26 2.17 -6.73
N LEU A 60 -0.04 1.06 -6.04
CA LEU A 60 1.04 0.91 -5.07
C LEU A 60 2.41 1.07 -5.74
N LYS A 61 2.61 0.46 -6.91
CA LYS A 61 3.84 0.61 -7.71
C LYS A 61 4.08 2.05 -8.15
N GLN A 62 3.06 2.74 -8.67
CA GLN A 62 3.17 4.14 -9.10
C GLN A 62 3.59 5.06 -7.95
N LYS A 63 3.20 4.72 -6.72
CA LYS A 63 3.52 5.48 -5.51
C LYS A 63 4.80 5.01 -4.82
N GLY A 64 5.51 4.01 -5.39
CA GLY A 64 6.75 3.46 -4.83
C GLY A 64 6.54 2.63 -3.56
N ALA A 65 5.30 2.22 -3.26
CA ALA A 65 4.95 1.41 -2.11
C ALA A 65 4.92 -0.07 -2.51
N TYR A 66 6.10 -0.64 -2.75
CA TYR A 66 6.24 -2.05 -3.14
C TYR A 66 5.83 -3.00 -2.01
N TYR A 67 5.54 -4.25 -2.39
CA TYR A 67 5.31 -5.33 -1.44
C TYR A 67 6.45 -5.42 -0.41
N HIS A 68 6.07 -5.63 0.84
CA HIS A 68 6.99 -5.97 1.94
C HIS A 68 7.48 -7.40 1.83
N TYR A 69 8.03 -7.76 0.67
CA TYR A 69 8.60 -9.07 0.40
C TYR A 69 10.09 -8.91 0.20
N THR A 70 10.85 -9.35 1.19
CA THR A 70 12.29 -9.23 1.22
C THR A 70 12.96 -10.47 0.63
N ILE A 71 14.26 -10.36 0.34
CA ILE A 71 15.07 -11.52 -0.04
C ILE A 71 15.09 -12.57 1.08
N ALA A 72 15.04 -12.15 2.35
CA ALA A 72 14.97 -13.08 3.47
C ALA A 72 13.66 -13.89 3.48
N ASP A 73 12.53 -13.25 3.15
CA ASP A 73 11.25 -13.95 2.99
C ASP A 73 11.32 -14.97 1.84
N PHE A 74 11.96 -14.59 0.73
CA PHE A 74 12.19 -15.49 -0.38
C PHE A 74 13.06 -16.70 -0.02
N ASP A 75 14.17 -16.48 0.69
CA ASP A 75 15.04 -17.56 1.14
C ASP A 75 14.31 -18.51 2.10
N GLN A 76 13.45 -17.97 2.98
CA GLN A 76 12.62 -18.74 3.89
C GLN A 76 11.58 -19.60 3.14
N ASP A 77 10.98 -19.07 2.08
CA ASP A 77 10.06 -19.80 1.22
C ASP A 77 10.78 -20.96 0.51
N LEU A 78 11.99 -20.74 -0.01
CA LEU A 78 12.81 -21.79 -0.62
C LEU A 78 13.14 -22.91 0.38
N GLN A 79 13.49 -22.58 1.61
CA GLN A 79 13.73 -23.57 2.66
C GLN A 79 12.47 -24.39 2.97
N THR A 80 11.32 -23.73 3.04
CA THR A 80 10.03 -24.37 3.26
C THR A 80 9.70 -25.34 2.14
N ILE A 81 9.88 -24.93 0.88
CA ILE A 81 9.66 -25.78 -0.31
C ILE A 81 10.58 -27.01 -0.29
N ASN A 82 11.88 -26.83 -0.01
CA ASN A 82 12.84 -27.93 0.07
C ASN A 82 12.48 -28.93 1.17
N THR A 83 12.00 -28.44 2.31
CA THR A 83 11.56 -29.29 3.43
C THR A 83 10.36 -30.15 3.04
N LEU A 84 9.35 -29.52 2.43
CA LEU A 84 8.14 -30.22 1.97
C LEU A 84 8.45 -31.26 0.88
N HIS A 85 9.38 -30.93 -0.04
CA HIS A 85 9.83 -31.86 -1.07
C HIS A 85 10.51 -33.10 -0.48
N ASN A 86 11.41 -32.90 0.49
CA ASN A 86 12.13 -33.99 1.15
C ASN A 86 11.19 -34.87 2.01
N GLN A 87 10.18 -34.28 2.65
CA GLN A 87 9.17 -35.02 3.42
C GLN A 87 8.24 -35.85 2.51
N SER A 88 7.96 -35.37 1.31
CA SER A 88 7.12 -36.08 0.32
C SER A 88 7.85 -37.28 -0.30
N ASN A 89 9.18 -37.25 -0.38
CA ASN A 89 10.01 -38.35 -0.86
C ASN A 89 10.25 -39.47 0.18
N ILE A 90 9.68 -39.36 1.39
CA ILE A 90 9.82 -40.33 2.48
C ILE A 90 8.49 -41.11 2.71
N ARG A 91 7.43 -40.83 1.94
CA ARG A 91 6.16 -41.59 1.94
C ARG A 91 6.02 -42.42 0.68
#